data_AF-A0A820D8Z5-F1
#
_entry.id   AF-A0A820D8Z5-F1
#
_cell.length_a   1.000
_cell.length_b   1.000
_cell.length_c   1.000
_cell.angle_alpha   90.00
_cell.angle_beta   90.00
_cell.angle_gamma   90.00
#
_symmetry.space_group_name_H-M   'P 1'
#
loop_
_entity.id
_entity.type
_entity.pdbx_description
1 polymer ?
#
loop_
_entity_poly.entity_id
_entity_poly.type
_entity_poly.pdbx_seq_one_letter_code
_entity_poly.pdbx_strand_id
1 'polypeptide(L)'
;MKTIDVLLYIPNLIDYFRICLLVLAWYYFDKPIVFLTLYATQALLDAVDGWAARKFNQVSKFGSWLDVIIDNIGRGIIWTRVSSIGIFISSIEWITFLALNSRGSDWKSKLSSNNDLIIRNVMKNGKYHSILLISFLIRIFI
;
A
#
# COMPACT_ATOMS: atom_id res chain seq x y z
N MET A 1 12.49 20.39 -12.47
CA MET A 1 11.25 20.55 -11.67
C MET A 1 11.67 20.55 -10.20
N LYS A 2 11.26 21.53 -9.39
CA LYS A 2 11.72 21.56 -7.99
C LYS A 2 11.04 20.41 -7.26
N THR A 3 11.80 19.66 -6.47
CA THR A 3 11.30 18.53 -5.66
C THR A 3 10.13 18.92 -4.74
N ILE A 4 10.10 20.18 -4.31
CA ILE A 4 9.05 20.78 -3.48
C ILE A 4 7.70 20.82 -4.20
N ASP A 5 7.69 21.00 -5.52
CA ASP A 5 6.44 21.09 -6.30
C ASP A 5 5.68 19.76 -6.25
N VAL A 6 6.40 18.64 -6.24
CA VAL A 6 5.82 17.30 -6.17
C VAL A 6 5.10 17.09 -4.83
N LEU A 7 5.64 17.60 -3.72
CA LEU A 7 5.00 17.46 -2.41
C LEU A 7 3.63 18.16 -2.34
N LEU A 8 3.43 19.19 -3.14
CA LEU A 8 2.21 20.00 -3.17
C LEU A 8 1.23 19.61 -4.28
N TYR A 9 1.45 18.46 -4.94
CA TYR A 9 0.49 17.93 -5.92
C TYR A 9 -0.86 17.65 -5.27
N ILE A 10 -1.93 17.90 -6.02
CA ILE A 10 -3.31 17.68 -5.58
C ILE A 10 -3.52 16.27 -5.01
N PRO A 11 -3.08 15.16 -5.67
CA PRO A 11 -3.16 13.83 -5.07
C PRO A 11 -2.44 13.72 -3.72
N ASN A 12 -1.25 14.29 -3.58
CA ASN A 12 -0.47 14.21 -2.34
C ASN A 12 -1.11 15.02 -1.20
N LEU A 13 -1.81 16.11 -1.51
CA LEU A 13 -2.61 16.84 -0.52
C LEU A 13 -3.80 16.01 -0.03
N ILE A 14 -4.43 15.23 -0.91
CA ILE A 14 -5.48 14.27 -0.54
C ILE A 14 -4.88 13.18 0.36
N ASP A 15 -3.70 12.67 0.03
CA ASP A 15 -2.98 11.69 0.86
C ASP A 15 -2.66 12.22 2.27
N TYR A 16 -2.23 13.49 2.39
CA TYR A 16 -2.03 14.10 3.70
C TYR A 16 -3.33 14.21 4.50
N PHE A 17 -4.45 14.52 3.84
CA PHE A 17 -5.75 14.51 4.49
C PHE A 17 -6.18 13.09 4.92
N ARG A 18 -5.87 12.06 4.12
CA ARG A 18 -6.06 10.65 4.49
C ARG A 18 -5.29 10.30 5.76
N ILE A 19 -4.05 10.78 5.93
CA ILE A 19 -3.29 10.61 7.17
C ILE A 19 -4.01 11.25 8.35
N CYS A 20 -4.50 12.48 8.21
CA CYS A 20 -5.24 13.16 9.28
C CYS A 20 -6.50 12.37 9.69
N LEU A 21 -7.28 11.89 8.72
CA LEU A 21 -8.45 11.04 8.98
C LEU A 21 -8.06 9.74 9.69
N LEU A 22 -6.94 9.14 9.32
CA LEU A 22 -6.46 7.90 9.92
C LEU A 22 -6.01 8.09 11.37
N VAL A 23 -5.32 9.20 11.65
CA VAL A 23 -4.95 9.59 13.02
C VAL A 23 -6.20 9.87 13.86
N LEU A 24 -7.19 10.57 13.30
CA LEU A 24 -8.47 10.80 13.97
C LEU A 24 -9.24 9.49 14.21
N ALA A 25 -9.23 8.57 13.26
CA ALA A 25 -9.83 7.25 13.42
C ALA A 25 -9.16 6.53 14.61
N TRP A 26 -7.83 6.49 14.64
CA TRP A 26 -7.07 5.92 15.76
C TRP A 26 -7.31 6.63 17.09
N TYR A 27 -7.52 7.95 17.10
CA TYR A 27 -7.88 8.67 18.33
C TYR A 27 -9.27 8.28 18.84
N TYR A 28 -10.25 8.14 17.94
CA TYR A 28 -11.62 7.74 18.27
C TYR A 28 -11.84 6.23 18.27
N PHE A 29 -10.78 5.45 18.49
CA PHE A 29 -10.80 3.99 18.39
C PHE A 29 -11.80 3.31 19.34
N ASP A 30 -12.09 3.91 20.50
CA ASP A 30 -13.08 3.41 21.46
C ASP A 30 -14.53 3.72 21.08
N LYS A 31 -14.76 4.55 20.05
CA LYS A 31 -16.09 4.93 19.56
C LYS A 31 -16.33 4.30 18.19
N PRO A 32 -16.93 3.09 18.12
CA PRO A 32 -16.93 2.27 16.90
C PRO A 32 -17.58 2.95 15.69
N ILE A 33 -18.66 3.71 15.90
CA ILE A 33 -19.34 4.43 14.81
C ILE A 33 -18.43 5.52 14.24
N VAL A 34 -17.81 6.33 15.10
CA VAL A 34 -16.92 7.42 14.69
C VAL A 34 -15.66 6.87 14.01
N PHE A 35 -15.04 5.84 14.60
CA PHE A 35 -13.92 5.12 14.02
C PHE A 35 -14.27 4.62 12.61
N LEU A 36 -15.37 3.89 12.46
CA LEU A 36 -15.77 3.30 11.19
C LEU A 36 -16.05 4.36 10.13
N THR A 37 -16.72 5.46 10.49
CA THR A 37 -16.98 6.56 9.56
C THR A 37 -15.68 7.22 9.10
N LEU A 38 -14.75 7.51 10.01
CA LEU A 38 -13.47 8.13 9.67
C LEU A 38 -12.60 7.20 8.82
N TYR A 39 -12.50 5.92 9.20
CA TYR A 39 -11.76 4.90 8.47
C TYR A 39 -12.34 4.67 7.07
N ALA A 40 -13.66 4.50 6.96
CA ALA A 40 -14.32 4.34 5.66
C ALA A 40 -14.13 5.57 4.77
N THR A 41 -14.19 6.77 5.33
CA THR A 41 -13.94 8.01 4.57
C THR A 41 -12.50 8.05 4.05
N GLN A 42 -11.52 7.69 4.88
CA GLN A 42 -10.12 7.59 4.44
C GLN A 42 -9.96 6.57 3.30
N ALA A 43 -10.56 5.40 3.42
CA ALA A 43 -10.47 4.35 2.41
C ALA A 43 -11.16 4.73 1.09
N LEU A 44 -12.23 5.53 1.13
CA LEU A 44 -12.88 6.05 -0.08
C LEU A 44 -12.02 7.09 -0.80
N LEU A 45 -11.26 7.90 -0.06
CA LEU A 45 -10.39 8.93 -0.63
C LEU A 45 -9.19 8.36 -1.39
N ASP A 46 -8.80 7.11 -1.12
CA ASP A 46 -7.81 6.35 -1.89
C ASP A 46 -8.11 6.33 -3.40
N ALA A 47 -9.37 6.08 -3.74
CA ALA A 47 -9.77 6.08 -5.14
C ALA A 47 -9.69 7.49 -5.76
N VAL A 48 -9.86 8.52 -4.93
CA VAL A 48 -9.91 9.93 -5.36
C VAL A 48 -8.52 10.47 -5.63
N ASP A 49 -7.50 10.15 -4.82
CA ASP A 49 -6.12 10.59 -5.07
C ASP A 49 -5.59 10.01 -6.41
N GLY A 50 -5.81 8.72 -6.67
CA GLY A 50 -5.36 8.08 -7.90
C GLY A 50 -6.10 8.62 -9.12
N TRP A 51 -7.39 8.91 -8.98
CA TRP A 51 -8.17 9.60 -10.02
C TRP A 51 -7.63 11.01 -10.28
N ALA A 52 -7.35 11.79 -9.24
CA ALA A 52 -6.81 13.14 -9.34
C ALA A 52 -5.42 13.14 -9.99
N ALA A 53 -4.54 12.21 -9.59
CA ALA A 53 -3.21 12.06 -10.17
C ALA A 53 -3.25 11.86 -11.70
N ARG A 54 -4.17 11.01 -12.18
CA ARG A 54 -4.38 10.78 -13.61
C ARG A 54 -5.05 11.97 -14.30
N LYS A 55 -6.05 12.58 -13.67
CA LYS A 55 -6.81 13.71 -14.24
C LYS A 55 -5.95 14.95 -14.44
N PHE A 56 -5.08 15.26 -13.48
CA PHE A 56 -4.20 16.44 -13.51
C PHE A 56 -2.81 16.14 -14.07
N ASN A 57 -2.55 14.91 -14.53
CA ASN A 57 -1.24 14.46 -15.00
C ASN A 57 -0.12 14.69 -13.95
N GLN A 58 -0.45 14.49 -12.67
CA GLN A 58 0.41 14.70 -11.50
C GLN A 58 0.88 13.35 -10.90
N VAL A 59 1.08 12.34 -11.74
CA VAL A 59 1.56 11.02 -11.31
C VAL A 59 3.02 11.12 -10.90
N SER A 60 3.36 10.71 -9.67
CA SER A 60 4.72 10.77 -9.15
C SER A 60 5.09 9.51 -8.36
N LYS A 61 6.38 9.15 -8.38
CA LYS A 61 6.89 8.01 -7.58
C LYS A 61 6.71 8.24 -6.07
N PHE A 62 6.83 9.48 -5.62
CA PHE A 62 6.57 9.87 -4.24
C PHE A 62 5.13 9.61 -3.83
N GLY A 63 4.15 10.10 -4.62
CA GLY A 63 2.73 9.86 -4.34
C GLY A 63 2.38 8.37 -4.31
N SER A 64 2.89 7.59 -5.28
CA SER A 64 2.69 6.13 -5.25
C SER A 64 3.31 5.43 -4.04
N TRP A 65 4.37 5.98 -3.44
CA TRP A 65 4.94 5.44 -2.20
C TRP A 65 4.13 5.86 -0.98
N LEU A 66 3.72 7.13 -0.94
CA LEU A 66 2.92 7.70 0.13
C LEU A 66 1.60 6.95 0.29
N ASP A 67 0.90 6.70 -0.83
CA ASP A 67 -0.33 5.93 -0.90
C ASP A 67 -0.20 4.54 -0.26
N VAL A 68 0.77 3.74 -0.71
CA VAL A 68 1.01 2.38 -0.17
C VAL A 68 1.38 2.40 1.32
N ILE A 69 2.09 3.43 1.78
CA ILE A 69 2.42 3.59 3.20
C ILE A 69 1.15 3.87 4.02
N ILE A 70 0.29 4.79 3.59
CA ILE A 70 -0.97 5.11 4.27
C ILE A 70 -1.85 3.87 4.36
N ASP A 71 -1.94 3.12 3.27
CA ASP A 71 -2.67 1.87 3.17
C ASP A 71 -2.18 0.79 4.14
N ASN A 72 -0.86 0.60 4.24
CA ASN A 72 -0.26 -0.34 5.20
C ASN A 72 -0.53 0.08 6.65
N ILE A 73 -0.45 1.38 6.95
CA ILE A 73 -0.78 1.89 8.30
C ILE A 73 -2.25 1.64 8.60
N GLY A 74 -3.14 1.94 7.64
CA GLY A 74 -4.58 1.75 7.81
C GLY A 74 -4.97 0.29 8.02
N ARG A 75 -4.41 -0.63 7.24
CA ARG A 75 -4.59 -2.08 7.47
C ARG A 75 -3.98 -2.52 8.80
N GLY A 76 -2.82 -1.99 9.19
CA GLY A 76 -2.19 -2.28 10.48
C GLY A 76 -3.10 -1.95 11.67
N ILE A 77 -3.80 -0.82 11.64
CA ILE A 77 -4.77 -0.44 12.68
C ILE A 77 -5.90 -1.47 12.78
N ILE A 78 -6.41 -1.96 11.65
CA ILE A 78 -7.47 -2.98 11.65
C ILE A 78 -6.93 -4.33 12.15
N TRP A 79 -5.77 -4.77 11.64
CA TRP A 79 -5.17 -6.04 12.01
C TRP A 79 -4.92 -6.13 13.51
N THR A 80 -4.31 -5.10 14.09
CA THR A 80 -4.05 -5.03 15.54
C THR A 80 -5.32 -5.06 16.38
N ARG A 81 -6.46 -4.63 15.84
CA ARG A 81 -7.75 -4.68 16.54
C ARG A 81 -8.43 -6.04 16.46
N VAL A 82 -8.45 -6.62 15.26
CA VAL A 82 -9.25 -7.82 14.98
C VAL A 82 -8.61 -9.06 15.58
N SER A 83 -7.28 -9.14 15.64
CA SER A 83 -6.60 -10.34 16.12
C SER A 83 -5.26 -10.05 16.79
N SER A 84 -4.91 -10.86 17.79
CA SER A 84 -3.57 -10.86 18.40
C SER A 84 -2.47 -11.21 17.40
N ILE A 85 -2.77 -11.99 16.35
CA ILE A 85 -1.81 -12.27 15.27
C ILE A 85 -1.67 -11.12 14.27
N GLY A 86 -2.49 -10.08 14.39
CA GLY A 86 -2.53 -8.96 13.46
C GLY A 86 -1.19 -8.21 13.34
N ILE A 87 -0.43 -8.10 14.45
CA ILE A 87 0.91 -7.49 14.44
C ILE A 87 1.86 -8.29 13.55
N PHE A 88 1.76 -9.61 13.56
CA PHE A 88 2.58 -10.48 12.72
C PHE A 88 2.22 -10.32 11.24
N ILE A 89 0.91 -10.28 10.91
CA ILE A 89 0.43 -10.05 9.54
C ILE A 89 0.91 -8.68 9.04
N SER A 90 0.74 -7.62 9.84
CA SER A 90 1.21 -6.27 9.52
C SER A 90 2.72 -6.25 9.28
N SER A 91 3.50 -6.96 10.11
CA SER A 91 4.96 -7.07 9.92
C SER A 91 5.33 -7.71 8.57
N ILE A 92 4.60 -8.74 8.15
CA ILE A 92 4.82 -9.37 6.83
C ILE A 92 4.50 -8.40 5.69
N GLU A 93 3.43 -7.61 5.79
CA GLU A 93 3.06 -6.60 4.78
C GLU A 93 4.19 -5.56 4.61
N TRP A 94 4.74 -5.06 5.72
CA TRP A 94 5.86 -4.11 5.70
C TRP A 94 7.14 -4.71 5.09
N ILE A 95 7.50 -5.94 5.46
CA ILE A 95 8.68 -6.59 4.89
C ILE A 95 8.47 -6.85 3.39
N THR A 96 7.27 -7.25 2.97
CA THR A 96 6.92 -7.46 1.57
C THR A 96 7.05 -6.17 0.77
N PHE A 97 6.55 -5.05 1.32
CA PHE A 97 6.68 -3.72 0.71
C PHE A 97 8.16 -3.31 0.54
N LEU A 98 8.97 -3.45 1.59
CA LEU A 98 10.40 -3.12 1.55
C LEU A 98 11.17 -3.99 0.56
N ALA A 99 10.91 -5.31 0.56
CA ALA A 99 11.52 -6.25 -0.36
C ALA A 99 11.13 -6.00 -1.82
N LEU A 100 9.91 -5.50 -2.06
CA LEU A 100 9.48 -5.12 -3.39
C LEU A 100 10.20 -3.87 -3.88
N ASN A 101 10.28 -2.85 -3.03
CA ASN A 101 10.91 -1.59 -3.36
C ASN A 101 12.44 -1.69 -3.54
N SER A 102 13.10 -2.62 -2.85
CA SER A 102 14.54 -2.86 -3.00
C SER A 102 14.92 -3.48 -4.36
N ARG A 103 13.97 -4.11 -5.08
CA ARG A 103 14.24 -4.76 -6.37
C ARG A 103 14.24 -3.81 -7.58
N GLY A 104 13.88 -2.53 -7.39
CA GLY A 104 13.88 -1.50 -8.45
C GLY A 104 12.72 -1.64 -9.45
N SER A 105 12.59 -0.73 -10.41
CA SER A 105 11.47 -0.67 -11.37
C SER A 105 11.31 -1.92 -12.23
N ASP A 106 12.42 -2.62 -12.50
CA ASP A 106 12.48 -3.72 -13.46
C ASP A 106 12.22 -5.08 -12.80
N TRP A 107 11.76 -5.09 -11.55
CA TRP A 107 11.52 -6.33 -10.82
C TRP A 107 10.52 -7.24 -11.54
N LYS A 108 9.50 -6.66 -12.21
CA LYS A 108 8.49 -7.42 -12.96
C LYS A 108 9.09 -8.11 -14.18
N SER A 109 9.94 -7.40 -14.94
CA SER A 109 10.58 -7.96 -16.14
C SER A 109 11.58 -9.05 -15.76
N LYS A 110 12.37 -8.85 -14.69
CA LYS A 110 13.29 -9.87 -14.14
C LYS A 110 12.58 -11.12 -13.64
N LEU A 111 11.42 -10.96 -13.01
CA LEU A 111 10.60 -12.10 -12.56
C LEU A 111 9.96 -12.83 -13.75
N SER A 112 9.55 -12.08 -14.79
CA SER A 112 8.97 -12.64 -16.02
C SER A 112 9.96 -13.37 -16.90
N SER A 113 11.22 -12.96 -16.89
CA SER A 113 12.29 -13.70 -17.57
C SER A 113 12.68 -14.98 -16.83
N ASN A 114 12.24 -15.18 -15.59
CA ASN A 114 12.55 -16.39 -14.84
C ASN A 114 11.83 -17.62 -15.44
N ASN A 115 12.47 -18.79 -15.36
CA ASN A 115 12.00 -20.00 -16.02
C ASN A 115 10.95 -20.78 -15.21
N ASP A 116 10.62 -20.30 -14.00
CA ASP A 116 9.68 -20.95 -13.10
C ASP A 116 8.24 -20.87 -13.64
N LEU A 117 7.67 -22.02 -13.95
CA LEU A 117 6.31 -22.16 -14.49
C LEU A 117 5.23 -21.58 -13.56
N ILE A 118 5.44 -21.68 -12.24
CA ILE A 118 4.53 -21.14 -11.22
C ILE A 118 4.47 -19.61 -11.35
N ILE A 119 5.62 -18.94 -11.40
CA ILE A 119 5.71 -17.48 -11.50
C ILE A 119 5.00 -16.99 -12.77
N ARG A 120 5.20 -17.67 -13.90
CA ARG A 120 4.53 -17.33 -15.17
C ARG A 120 3.02 -17.46 -15.08
N ASN A 121 2.52 -18.56 -14.50
CA ASN A 121 1.08 -18.78 -14.35
C ASN A 121 0.44 -17.74 -13.42
N VAL A 122 1.09 -17.38 -12.32
CA VAL A 122 0.51 -16.38 -11.41
C VAL A 122 0.60 -14.96 -12.00
N MET A 123 1.66 -14.62 -12.76
CA MET A 123 1.73 -13.33 -13.44
C MET A 123 0.73 -13.18 -14.58
N LYS A 124 0.41 -14.26 -15.30
CA LYS A 124 -0.67 -14.29 -16.30
C LYS A 124 -2.06 -14.06 -15.68
N ASN A 125 -2.29 -14.56 -14.47
CA ASN A 125 -3.57 -14.44 -13.77
C ASN A 125 -3.78 -13.08 -13.06
N GLY A 126 -2.82 -12.15 -13.13
CA GLY A 126 -2.95 -10.83 -12.52
C GLY A 126 -2.97 -10.80 -10.98
N LYS A 127 -2.74 -11.95 -10.32
CA LYS A 127 -2.79 -12.09 -8.85
C LYS A 127 -1.43 -11.74 -8.21
N TYR A 128 -0.98 -10.51 -8.42
CA TYR A 128 0.36 -10.07 -8.02
C TYR A 128 0.59 -10.04 -6.49
N HIS A 129 -0.45 -9.78 -5.70
CA HIS A 129 -0.33 -9.79 -4.23
C HIS A 129 -0.02 -11.19 -3.67
N SER A 130 -0.46 -12.25 -4.34
CA SER A 130 -0.17 -13.64 -3.96
C SER A 130 1.26 -14.05 -4.32
N ILE A 131 1.82 -13.50 -5.40
CA ILE A 131 3.15 -13.84 -5.93
C ILE A 131 4.27 -13.44 -4.98
N LEU A 132 4.15 -12.30 -4.32
CA LEU A 132 5.21 -11.79 -3.45
C LEU A 132 5.24 -12.51 -2.11
N LEU A 133 4.07 -12.80 -1.53
CA LEU A 133 3.96 -13.67 -0.36
C LEU A 133 4.52 -15.07 -0.66
N ILE A 134 4.15 -15.66 -1.80
CA ILE A 134 4.65 -16.98 -2.21
C ILE A 134 6.15 -16.94 -2.53
N SER A 135 6.66 -15.93 -3.26
CA SER A 135 8.08 -15.78 -3.58
C SER A 135 8.96 -15.46 -2.37
N PHE A 136 8.41 -14.76 -1.36
CA PHE A 136 9.09 -14.45 -0.10
C PHE A 136 9.13 -15.69 0.82
N LEU A 137 8.02 -16.42 0.92
CA LEU A 137 7.96 -17.68 1.66
C LEU A 137 8.84 -18.77 1.03
N ILE A 138 8.89 -18.89 -0.30
CA ILE A 138 9.72 -19.89 -1.00
C ILE A 138 11.23 -19.63 -0.80
N ARG A 139 11.67 -18.38 -0.59
CA ARG A 139 13.10 -18.02 -0.40
C ARG A 139 13.55 -17.87 1.05
N ILE A 140 12.64 -17.92 2.02
CA ILE A 140 12.99 -18.00 3.44
C ILE A 140 13.21 -19.46 3.87
N PHE A 141 12.64 -20.42 3.15
CA PHE A 141 12.70 -21.85 3.46
C PHE A 141 13.59 -22.68 2.53
N ILE A 142 14.33 -22.05 1.61
CA ILE A 142 15.36 -22.64 0.74
C ILE A 142 16.55 -21.68 0.70
#